data_AF-A0A4Q6B9H3-F1
#
_entry.id   AF-A0A4Q6B9H3-F1
#
_cell.length_a   1.000
_cell.length_b   1.000
_cell.length_c   1.000
_cell.angle_alpha   90.00
_cell.angle_beta   90.00
_cell.angle_gamma   90.00
#
_symmetry.space_group_name_H-M   'P 1'
#
loop_
_entity.id
_entity.type
_entity.pdbx_description
1 polymer ?
#
loop_
_entity_poly.entity_id
_entity_poly.type
_entity_poly.pdbx_seq_one_letter_code
_entity_poly.pdbx_strand_id
1 'polypeptide(L)'
;MRALGSSAIAAAIAVTLTGVARAESPYDEAQRTYVLAPLARVLPPNEPGTLRFTATGFINLRAQLQRSIPMPATLSAKAEIPGLVSSSIHQRAFVAPWVRFTPMFEWGSALRFIGQVDLAQGKVLGNQAFDVGPDPQPRDNAGNVGSFVLPRWLYGELLTKVGLLRVGMQPNHWAMGILANDGDHAQLFGVPRLGQISERILFATKPLGEKGPLTTALAGDLVYRDNFARLSRGDVAFQGVLATFLEAGPHQIGFFGVYRAQKTERDSVGVPYHDDLKVFVFDLAGHTMAPLPGFTDAFAFAEAEGAMQIGTSS
;
A
#
# COMPACT_ATOMS: atom_id res chain seq x y z
N MET A 1 -7.90 -13.40 36.19
CA MET A 1 -8.44 -12.03 36.08
C MET A 1 -8.59 -11.67 34.60
N ARG A 2 -9.67 -10.99 34.21
CA ARG A 2 -9.77 -10.35 32.89
C ARG A 2 -8.95 -9.05 32.91
N ALA A 3 -8.28 -8.73 31.82
CA ALA A 3 -7.80 -7.38 31.53
C ALA A 3 -8.22 -7.05 30.10
N LEU A 4 -9.17 -6.13 29.95
CA LEU A 4 -9.54 -5.53 28.67
C LEU A 4 -8.46 -4.51 28.28
N GLY A 5 -7.99 -4.57 27.04
CA GLY A 5 -7.11 -3.56 26.46
C GLY A 5 -7.78 -2.95 25.23
N SER A 6 -8.32 -1.76 25.37
CA SER A 6 -8.94 -0.99 24.28
C SER A 6 -7.87 -0.31 23.42
N SER A 7 -8.11 -0.28 22.10
CA SER A 7 -7.29 0.43 21.12
C SER A 7 -8.20 1.04 20.04
N ALA A 8 -8.01 2.31 19.70
CA ALA A 8 -8.76 3.01 18.65
C ALA A 8 -8.05 2.90 17.28
N ILE A 9 -8.81 2.76 16.18
CA ILE A 9 -8.44 1.90 15.02
C ILE A 9 -8.24 2.64 13.67
N ALA A 10 -7.57 3.80 13.61
CA ALA A 10 -7.19 4.57 12.37
C ALA A 10 -7.14 3.82 11.00
N ALA A 11 -8.08 3.97 10.06
CA ALA A 11 -8.05 3.28 8.74
C ALA A 11 -8.94 3.91 7.62
N ALA A 12 -8.52 3.98 6.35
CA ALA A 12 -9.41 4.38 5.24
C ALA A 12 -8.93 3.96 3.85
N ILE A 13 -9.86 3.65 2.95
CA ILE A 13 -9.64 3.56 1.49
C ILE A 13 -10.92 4.01 0.79
N ALA A 14 -10.80 4.69 -0.35
CA ALA A 14 -11.92 4.89 -1.27
C ALA A 14 -11.42 4.87 -2.72
N VAL A 15 -11.79 3.82 -3.49
CA VAL A 15 -11.76 3.86 -4.95
C VAL A 15 -13.17 4.19 -5.43
N THR A 16 -13.50 5.48 -5.46
CA THR A 16 -14.82 5.93 -5.89
C THR A 16 -14.91 5.95 -7.42
N LEU A 17 -15.41 4.86 -8.00
CA LEU A 17 -16.01 4.91 -9.34
C LEU A 17 -17.30 5.74 -9.23
N THR A 18 -17.30 6.94 -9.79
CA THR A 18 -18.43 7.87 -9.71
C THR A 18 -19.59 7.39 -10.58
N GLY A 19 -20.53 6.68 -9.96
CA GLY A 19 -21.83 6.33 -10.51
C GLY A 19 -22.90 6.48 -9.42
N VAL A 20 -23.96 7.22 -9.73
CA VAL A 20 -25.11 7.63 -8.90
C VAL A 20 -25.35 6.79 -7.63
N ALA A 21 -25.29 7.48 -6.47
CA ALA A 21 -25.74 7.07 -5.12
C ALA A 21 -26.33 5.65 -5.01
N ARG A 22 -25.47 4.66 -4.78
CA ARG A 22 -25.88 3.36 -4.24
C ARG A 22 -26.11 3.50 -2.74
N ALA A 23 -27.12 2.82 -2.20
CA ALA A 23 -27.14 2.53 -0.77
C ALA A 23 -25.85 1.77 -0.43
N GLU A 24 -25.14 2.20 0.61
CA GLU A 24 -23.84 1.63 0.98
C GLU A 24 -24.02 0.17 1.41
N SER A 25 -23.07 -0.70 1.07
CA SER A 25 -23.13 -2.09 1.52
C SER A 25 -22.92 -2.12 3.03
N PRO A 26 -23.62 -2.97 3.81
CA PRO A 26 -23.29 -3.14 5.23
C PRO A 26 -21.85 -3.64 5.44
N TYR A 27 -21.20 -4.17 4.40
CA TYR A 27 -19.76 -4.44 4.38
C TYR A 27 -18.92 -3.16 4.39
N ASP A 28 -19.26 -2.15 3.56
CA ASP A 28 -18.58 -0.84 3.55
C ASP A 28 -18.81 -0.11 4.88
N GLU A 29 -20.02 -0.23 5.44
CA GLU A 29 -20.38 0.33 6.74
C GLU A 29 -19.62 -0.37 7.88
N ALA A 30 -19.55 -1.70 7.89
CA ALA A 30 -18.77 -2.47 8.86
C ALA A 30 -17.27 -2.16 8.74
N GLN A 31 -16.72 -2.11 7.52
CA GLN A 31 -15.33 -1.71 7.32
C GLN A 31 -15.06 -0.29 7.84
N ARG A 32 -15.92 0.70 7.56
CA ARG A 32 -15.76 2.07 8.10
C ARG A 32 -15.92 2.17 9.63
N THR A 33 -16.78 1.32 10.20
CA THR A 33 -17.16 1.35 11.63
C THR A 33 -16.13 0.63 12.51
N TYR A 34 -15.56 -0.48 12.02
CA TYR A 34 -14.61 -1.30 12.77
C TYR A 34 -13.15 -1.11 12.34
N VAL A 35 -12.90 -0.55 11.15
CA VAL A 35 -11.59 -0.08 10.69
C VAL A 35 -11.74 1.43 10.41
N LEU A 36 -11.22 2.26 11.31
CA LEU A 36 -11.79 3.57 11.66
C LEU A 36 -11.60 4.64 10.58
N ALA A 37 -12.69 4.98 9.89
CA ALA A 37 -12.85 6.16 9.02
C ALA A 37 -11.95 7.40 9.33
N PRO A 38 -10.89 7.70 8.55
CA PRO A 38 -10.85 8.97 7.84
C PRO A 38 -11.99 9.04 6.83
N LEU A 39 -13.21 9.28 7.36
CA LEU A 39 -14.50 9.29 6.69
C LEU A 39 -14.36 9.90 5.29
N ALA A 40 -14.40 9.04 4.26
CA ALA A 40 -14.39 9.47 2.87
C ALA A 40 -15.71 10.20 2.60
N ARG A 41 -15.73 11.50 2.88
CA ARG A 41 -16.90 12.34 2.71
C ARG A 41 -17.28 12.25 1.23
N VAL A 42 -18.38 11.57 0.94
CA VAL A 42 -18.90 11.43 -0.42
C VAL A 42 -19.28 12.84 -0.88
N LEU A 43 -18.39 13.45 -1.65
CA LEU A 43 -18.65 14.75 -2.25
C LEU A 43 -19.58 14.54 -3.45
N PRO A 44 -20.54 15.45 -3.68
CA PRO A 44 -21.35 15.40 -4.89
C PRO A 44 -20.45 15.44 -6.14
N PRO A 45 -20.92 14.98 -7.31
CA PRO A 45 -20.20 15.16 -8.57
C PRO A 45 -19.80 16.63 -8.74
N ASN A 46 -18.57 16.88 -9.16
CA ASN A 46 -18.10 18.23 -9.43
C ASN A 46 -18.78 18.76 -10.70
N GLU A 47 -19.17 20.04 -10.70
CA GLU A 47 -19.94 20.63 -11.79
C GLU A 47 -19.10 20.77 -13.08
N PRO A 48 -19.71 20.72 -14.27
CA PRO A 48 -18.98 20.92 -15.52
C PRO A 48 -18.27 22.29 -15.55
N GLY A 49 -16.96 22.28 -15.78
CA GLY A 49 -16.14 23.49 -15.88
C GLY A 49 -15.64 24.06 -14.55
N THR A 50 -16.01 23.52 -13.39
CA THR A 50 -15.45 23.95 -12.09
C THR A 50 -14.16 23.21 -11.76
N LEU A 51 -13.24 23.93 -11.12
CA LEU A 51 -12.08 23.36 -10.43
C LEU A 51 -12.45 23.14 -8.97
N ARG A 52 -12.30 21.91 -8.47
CA ARG A 52 -12.42 21.58 -7.05
C ARG A 52 -11.08 21.14 -6.50
N PHE A 53 -10.68 21.74 -5.37
CA PHE A 53 -9.56 21.27 -4.57
C PHE A 53 -10.11 20.63 -3.29
N THR A 54 -9.51 19.50 -2.92
CA THR A 54 -9.77 18.81 -1.65
C THR A 54 -8.44 18.30 -1.11
N ALA A 55 -8.33 18.20 0.21
CA ALA A 55 -7.21 17.53 0.83
C ALA A 55 -7.70 16.68 2.00
N THR A 56 -7.20 15.46 2.07
CA THR A 56 -7.39 14.57 3.22
C THR A 56 -6.03 14.21 3.81
N GLY A 57 -6.04 13.57 4.97
CA GLY A 57 -4.80 13.22 5.66
C GLY A 57 -5.05 12.73 7.08
N PHE A 58 -3.96 12.35 7.74
CA PHE A 58 -3.98 12.00 9.15
C PHE A 58 -2.62 12.29 9.79
N ILE A 59 -2.62 12.50 11.10
CA ILE A 59 -1.42 12.56 11.92
C ILE A 59 -1.31 11.24 12.67
N ASN A 60 -0.12 10.66 12.68
CA ASN A 60 0.17 9.41 13.38
C ASN A 60 1.38 9.61 14.30
N LEU A 61 1.34 9.02 15.49
CA LEU A 61 2.43 9.03 16.46
C LEU A 61 2.67 7.61 16.97
N ARG A 62 3.85 7.05 16.68
CA ARG A 62 4.29 5.76 17.23
C ARG A 62 5.22 5.96 18.40
N ALA A 63 4.96 5.28 19.51
CA ALA A 63 5.99 4.82 20.43
C ALA A 63 6.18 3.30 20.23
N GLN A 64 7.42 2.82 20.22
CA GLN A 64 7.74 1.39 20.16
C GLN A 64 8.76 1.06 21.25
N LEU A 65 8.45 0.01 22.01
CA LEU A 65 9.29 -0.55 23.06
C LEU A 65 9.56 -2.02 22.72
N GLN A 66 10.83 -2.43 22.75
CA GLN A 66 11.25 -3.79 22.44
C GLN A 66 12.50 -4.18 23.24
N ARG A 67 12.59 -5.47 23.58
CA ARG A 67 13.81 -6.05 24.15
C ARG A 67 14.92 -6.08 23.10
N SER A 68 16.18 -6.01 23.54
CA SER A 68 17.30 -6.38 22.68
C SER A 68 17.17 -7.84 22.25
N ILE A 69 17.25 -8.10 20.95
CA ILE A 69 17.33 -9.43 20.37
C ILE A 69 18.80 -9.67 20.00
N PRO A 70 19.47 -10.69 20.57
CA PRO A 70 20.81 -11.07 20.16
C PRO A 70 20.81 -11.56 18.70
N MET A 71 21.77 -11.09 17.93
CA MET A 71 22.02 -11.44 16.52
C MET A 71 23.52 -11.63 16.31
N PRO A 72 23.96 -12.31 15.25
CA PRO A 72 25.37 -12.35 14.87
C PRO A 72 25.93 -10.92 14.73
N ALA A 73 27.12 -10.67 15.28
CA ALA A 73 27.73 -9.34 15.16
C ALA A 73 28.10 -9.03 13.71
N THR A 74 27.76 -7.80 13.28
CA THR A 74 28.04 -7.24 11.96
C THR A 74 29.54 -7.03 11.74
N LEU A 75 29.95 -6.81 10.49
CA LEU A 75 31.37 -6.59 10.16
C LEU A 75 31.93 -5.32 10.82
N SER A 76 31.15 -4.24 10.84
CA SER A 76 31.43 -2.99 11.55
C SER A 76 31.57 -3.20 13.05
N ALA A 77 30.61 -3.88 13.71
CA ALA A 77 30.71 -4.16 15.14
C ALA A 77 31.90 -5.07 15.50
N LYS A 78 32.31 -5.98 14.60
CA LYS A 78 33.53 -6.81 14.75
C LYS A 78 34.83 -6.04 14.49
N ALA A 79 34.79 -5.00 13.65
CA ALA A 79 35.93 -4.12 13.42
C ALA A 79 36.19 -3.21 14.63
N GLU A 80 35.12 -2.76 15.30
CA GLU A 80 35.21 -2.00 16.56
C GLU A 80 35.58 -2.89 17.75
N ILE A 81 34.98 -4.08 17.84
CA ILE A 81 35.22 -5.04 18.93
C ILE A 81 35.67 -6.39 18.33
N PRO A 82 36.98 -6.61 18.14
CA PRO A 82 37.52 -7.88 17.66
C PRO A 82 37.10 -9.05 18.54
N GLY A 83 36.64 -10.14 17.91
CA GLY A 83 36.13 -11.32 18.61
C GLY A 83 34.67 -11.23 19.07
N LEU A 84 33.96 -10.13 18.82
CA LEU A 84 32.53 -10.02 19.12
C LEU A 84 31.73 -11.03 18.28
N VAL A 85 31.07 -11.98 18.96
CA VAL A 85 30.25 -13.03 18.32
C VAL A 85 28.79 -12.62 18.15
N SER A 86 28.25 -11.79 19.05
CA SER A 86 26.85 -11.37 19.04
C SER A 86 26.69 -9.92 19.47
N SER A 87 25.72 -9.24 18.88
CA SER A 87 25.26 -7.89 19.24
C SER A 87 23.73 -7.80 19.12
N SER A 88 23.14 -6.63 19.28
CA SER A 88 21.74 -6.35 18.93
C SER A 88 21.67 -5.07 18.11
N ILE A 89 20.56 -4.73 17.44
CA ILE A 89 20.44 -3.43 16.73
C ILE A 89 20.41 -2.19 17.67
N HIS A 90 20.64 -2.34 18.98
CA HIS A 90 20.63 -1.30 20.04
C HIS A 90 19.36 -0.45 20.22
N GLN A 91 18.42 -0.50 19.27
CA GLN A 91 17.16 0.22 19.35
C GLN A 91 16.16 -0.52 20.24
N ARG A 92 16.03 -0.07 21.51
CA ARG A 92 15.09 -0.64 22.50
C ARG A 92 13.82 0.20 22.66
N ALA A 93 13.93 1.51 22.60
CA ALA A 93 12.80 2.43 22.67
C ALA A 93 12.95 3.53 21.60
N PHE A 94 11.88 3.85 20.88
CA PHE A 94 11.85 5.03 20.01
C PHE A 94 10.45 5.61 19.82
N VAL A 95 10.40 6.89 19.45
CA VAL A 95 9.19 7.60 19.04
C VAL A 95 9.35 8.11 17.61
N ALA A 96 8.32 7.94 16.79
CA ALA A 96 8.28 8.34 15.39
C ALA A 96 6.88 8.86 14.98
N PRO A 97 6.73 10.16 14.67
CA PRO A 97 5.54 10.68 14.02
C PRO A 97 5.58 10.47 12.49
N TRP A 98 4.44 10.69 11.86
CA TRP A 98 4.33 11.17 10.48
C TRP A 98 2.97 11.85 10.25
N VAL A 99 2.92 12.74 9.27
CA VAL A 99 1.70 13.41 8.81
C VAL A 99 1.48 13.02 7.36
N ARG A 100 0.40 12.28 7.06
CA ARG A 100 0.02 11.95 5.68
C ARG A 100 -0.86 13.07 5.13
N PHE A 101 -0.54 13.57 3.95
CA PHE A 101 -1.30 14.60 3.24
C PHE A 101 -1.59 14.15 1.81
N THR A 102 -2.86 14.17 1.42
CA THR A 102 -3.38 13.67 0.14
C THR A 102 -4.16 14.80 -0.56
N PRO A 103 -3.48 15.69 -1.33
CA PRO A 103 -4.16 16.69 -2.15
C PRO A 103 -4.80 16.04 -3.38
N MET A 104 -6.02 16.46 -3.70
CA MET A 104 -6.76 16.06 -4.90
C MET A 104 -7.37 17.28 -5.58
N PHE A 105 -7.10 17.40 -6.88
CA PHE A 105 -7.65 18.43 -7.77
C PHE A 105 -8.58 17.76 -8.78
N GLU A 106 -9.78 18.29 -8.98
CA GLU A 106 -10.77 17.77 -9.92
C GLU A 106 -11.21 18.89 -10.86
N TRP A 107 -11.18 18.65 -12.17
CA TRP A 107 -11.69 19.57 -13.19
C TRP A 107 -12.90 18.94 -13.88
N GLY A 108 -14.07 19.53 -13.66
CA GLY A 108 -15.32 18.97 -14.13
C GLY A 108 -15.58 17.60 -13.52
N SER A 109 -16.29 16.75 -14.27
CA SER A 109 -16.65 15.39 -13.86
C SER A 109 -15.68 14.31 -14.36
N ALA A 110 -14.65 14.66 -15.14
CA ALA A 110 -13.86 13.68 -15.90
C ALA A 110 -12.37 13.63 -15.54
N LEU A 111 -11.75 14.75 -15.17
CA LEU A 111 -10.31 14.84 -14.93
C LEU A 111 -10.00 15.04 -13.45
N ARG A 112 -9.10 14.23 -12.91
CA ARG A 112 -8.62 14.32 -11.53
C ARG A 112 -7.10 14.18 -11.46
N PHE A 113 -6.46 14.87 -10.52
CA PHE A 113 -5.07 14.68 -10.15
C PHE A 113 -4.99 14.40 -8.65
N ILE A 114 -4.25 13.36 -8.27
CA ILE A 114 -4.08 12.94 -6.88
C ILE A 114 -2.59 12.89 -6.56
N GLY A 115 -2.20 13.58 -5.50
CA GLY A 115 -0.89 13.42 -4.87
C GLY A 115 -1.03 12.79 -3.49
N GLN A 116 0.05 12.20 -2.98
CA GLN A 116 0.18 11.90 -1.56
C GLN A 116 1.64 12.00 -1.10
N VAL A 117 1.83 12.54 0.10
CA VAL A 117 3.14 12.72 0.74
C VAL A 117 3.03 12.43 2.25
N ASP A 118 4.04 11.74 2.80
CA ASP A 118 4.28 11.68 4.24
C ASP A 118 5.27 12.80 4.62
N LEU A 119 4.89 13.66 5.57
CA LEU A 119 5.67 14.76 6.12
C LEU A 119 6.02 14.49 7.59
N ALA A 120 7.04 15.19 8.10
CA ALA A 120 7.57 15.04 9.47
C ALA A 120 7.82 13.57 9.87
N GLN A 121 8.17 12.73 8.90
CA GLN A 121 8.37 11.30 9.11
C GLN A 121 9.73 11.03 9.77
N GLY A 122 9.85 9.90 10.47
CA GLY A 122 11.13 9.41 10.99
C GLY A 122 11.19 9.38 12.52
N LYS A 123 12.36 9.06 13.07
CA LYS A 123 12.56 8.95 14.52
C LYS A 123 12.87 10.32 15.12
N VAL A 124 12.06 10.78 16.08
CA VAL A 124 12.27 12.04 16.81
C VAL A 124 12.88 11.85 18.20
N LEU A 125 12.63 10.72 18.86
CA LEU A 125 13.17 10.42 20.19
C LEU A 125 13.57 8.95 20.32
N GLY A 126 14.44 8.68 21.31
CA GLY A 126 14.89 7.34 21.67
C GLY A 126 16.10 6.83 20.89
N ASN A 127 16.42 5.56 21.09
CA ASN A 127 17.67 4.94 20.65
C ASN A 127 17.83 4.98 19.12
N GLN A 128 19.05 5.23 18.66
CA GLN A 128 19.44 4.90 17.28
C GLN A 128 19.59 3.38 17.15
N ALA A 129 19.38 2.90 15.93
CA ALA A 129 19.94 1.62 15.50
C ALA A 129 21.39 1.83 15.01
N PHE A 130 22.08 0.77 14.61
CA PHE A 130 23.31 0.86 13.82
C PHE A 130 23.28 -0.22 12.73
N ASP A 131 24.07 -0.04 11.68
CA ASP A 131 24.09 -0.89 10.47
C ASP A 131 22.73 -1.10 9.77
N VAL A 132 21.81 -0.15 9.91
CA VAL A 132 20.49 -0.19 9.26
C VAL A 132 20.34 0.79 8.09
N GLY A 133 21.42 1.44 7.64
CA GLY A 133 21.43 2.31 6.45
C GLY A 133 20.73 1.73 5.21
N PRO A 134 20.80 0.41 4.94
CA PRO A 134 20.05 -0.22 3.85
C PRO A 134 18.52 -0.36 4.07
N ASP A 135 17.99 -0.14 5.28
CA ASP A 135 16.55 -0.07 5.57
C ASP A 135 15.91 1.04 4.69
N PRO A 136 14.72 0.86 4.08
CA PRO A 136 13.99 1.96 3.44
C PRO A 136 13.74 3.17 4.37
N GLN A 137 13.73 2.98 5.69
CA GLN A 137 13.58 4.04 6.69
C GLN A 137 14.65 3.85 7.78
N PRO A 138 15.92 4.19 7.48
CA PRO A 138 17.04 3.94 8.39
C PRO A 138 16.86 4.72 9.68
N ARG A 139 17.20 4.06 10.80
CA ARG A 139 17.01 4.57 12.17
C ARG A 139 18.32 4.77 12.92
N ASP A 140 19.43 4.73 12.20
CA ASP A 140 20.80 4.93 12.68
C ASP A 140 21.25 6.39 12.71
N ASN A 141 20.62 7.28 11.93
CA ASN A 141 20.80 8.72 12.03
C ASN A 141 19.58 9.43 12.67
N ALA A 142 19.72 10.74 12.93
CA ALA A 142 18.67 11.61 13.46
C ALA A 142 17.84 12.32 12.36
N GLY A 143 17.95 11.86 11.11
CA GLY A 143 17.16 12.31 9.97
C GLY A 143 17.95 13.09 8.92
N ASN A 144 17.81 12.69 7.66
CA ASN A 144 18.06 13.51 6.47
C ASN A 144 16.73 14.06 5.94
N VAL A 145 16.74 14.99 4.98
CA VAL A 145 15.49 15.55 4.38
C VAL A 145 14.53 14.45 3.89
N GLY A 146 15.05 13.41 3.22
CA GLY A 146 14.26 12.26 2.77
C GLY A 146 13.75 11.32 3.87
N SER A 147 14.21 11.48 5.12
CA SER A 147 13.60 10.85 6.29
C SER A 147 12.30 11.55 6.68
N PHE A 148 12.27 12.89 6.54
CA PHE A 148 11.16 13.75 6.95
C PHE A 148 10.10 13.96 5.87
N VAL A 149 10.47 13.93 4.59
CA VAL A 149 9.57 14.09 3.44
C VAL A 149 9.68 12.87 2.55
N LEU A 150 8.60 12.09 2.46
CA LEU A 150 8.50 10.91 1.60
C LEU A 150 7.30 11.08 0.64
N PRO A 151 7.54 11.45 -0.64
CA PRO A 151 6.53 11.34 -1.68
C PRO A 151 6.04 9.89 -1.81
N ARG A 152 4.73 9.71 -1.98
CA ARG A 152 4.10 8.38 -2.09
C ARG A 152 3.52 8.14 -3.47
N TRP A 153 2.80 9.09 -4.04
CA TRP A 153 2.31 9.02 -5.42
C TRP A 153 1.92 10.39 -5.97
N LEU A 154 1.87 10.46 -7.30
CA LEU A 154 1.37 11.58 -8.07
C LEU A 154 0.88 11.06 -9.43
N TYR A 155 -0.43 11.07 -9.65
CA TYR A 155 -1.03 10.56 -10.89
C TYR A 155 -2.27 11.34 -11.31
N GLY A 156 -2.59 11.26 -12.60
CA GLY A 156 -3.83 11.76 -13.17
C GLY A 156 -4.81 10.62 -13.46
N GLU A 157 -6.11 10.90 -13.33
CA GLU A 157 -7.22 10.06 -13.77
C GLU A 157 -8.04 10.79 -14.84
N LEU A 158 -8.42 10.09 -15.91
CA LEU A 158 -9.37 10.54 -16.91
C LEU A 158 -10.51 9.52 -17.05
N LEU A 159 -11.69 9.89 -16.59
CA LEU A 159 -12.91 9.11 -16.78
C LEU A 159 -13.52 9.38 -18.16
N THR A 160 -13.77 8.31 -18.90
CA THR A 160 -14.40 8.32 -20.23
C THR A 160 -15.70 7.50 -20.21
N LYS A 161 -16.50 7.59 -21.28
CA LYS A 161 -17.73 6.78 -21.44
C LYS A 161 -17.49 5.25 -21.44
N VAL A 162 -16.25 4.81 -21.67
CA VAL A 162 -15.90 3.39 -21.79
C VAL A 162 -14.96 2.89 -20.68
N GLY A 163 -14.51 3.75 -19.78
CA GLY A 163 -13.56 3.38 -18.74
C GLY A 163 -12.73 4.53 -18.18
N LEU A 164 -11.90 4.21 -17.19
CA LEU A 164 -10.99 5.08 -16.48
C LEU A 164 -9.55 4.85 -16.95
N LEU A 165 -8.89 5.89 -17.45
CA LEU A 165 -7.44 5.90 -17.70
C LEU A 165 -6.73 6.52 -16.49
N ARG A 166 -5.65 5.90 -16.02
CA ARG A 166 -4.73 6.44 -14.99
C ARG A 166 -3.31 6.47 -15.50
N VAL A 167 -2.59 7.57 -15.26
CA VAL A 167 -1.18 7.74 -15.67
C VAL A 167 -0.38 8.43 -14.57
N GLY A 168 0.78 7.86 -14.26
CA GLY A 168 1.77 8.41 -13.32
C GLY A 168 2.12 7.44 -12.19
N MET A 169 2.81 7.95 -11.17
CA MET A 169 3.24 7.20 -10.00
C MET A 169 2.01 6.81 -9.17
N GLN A 170 1.70 5.52 -9.07
CA GLN A 170 0.47 4.99 -8.47
C GLN A 170 0.75 3.95 -7.37
N PRO A 171 -0.10 3.87 -6.33
CA PRO A 171 -0.10 2.73 -5.41
C PRO A 171 -0.40 1.42 -6.14
N ASN A 172 0.19 0.33 -5.65
CA ASN A 172 -0.17 -1.02 -6.06
C ASN A 172 -0.71 -1.82 -4.87
N HIS A 173 -2.01 -2.15 -4.92
CA HIS A 173 -2.67 -2.99 -3.92
C HIS A 173 -3.60 -4.00 -4.59
N TRP A 174 -3.69 -5.20 -4.02
CA TRP A 174 -4.63 -6.25 -4.40
C TRP A 174 -5.14 -6.98 -3.15
N ALA A 175 -6.45 -7.26 -3.07
CA ALA A 175 -7.07 -8.09 -2.02
C ALA A 175 -6.65 -7.73 -0.57
N MET A 176 -6.24 -8.71 0.25
CA MET A 176 -5.69 -8.47 1.60
C MET A 176 -4.22 -7.99 1.56
N GLY A 177 -3.60 -8.03 0.39
CA GLY A 177 -2.29 -7.47 0.11
C GLY A 177 -1.13 -8.45 0.29
N ILE A 178 -1.33 -9.73 -0.02
CA ILE A 178 -0.24 -10.73 -0.01
C ILE A 178 0.75 -10.43 -1.14
N LEU A 179 0.24 -10.19 -2.36
CA LEU A 179 1.08 -9.93 -3.54
C LEU A 179 1.32 -8.45 -3.82
N ALA A 180 0.32 -7.59 -3.63
CA ALA A 180 0.44 -6.15 -3.82
C ALA A 180 -0.14 -5.39 -2.61
N ASN A 181 0.69 -4.57 -1.95
CA ASN A 181 0.29 -3.80 -0.77
C ASN A 181 0.87 -2.37 -0.83
N ASP A 182 0.00 -1.36 -0.81
CA ASP A 182 0.41 0.04 -0.99
C ASP A 182 0.82 0.76 0.31
N GLY A 183 0.64 0.14 1.48
CA GLY A 183 0.93 0.76 2.78
C GLY A 183 0.13 2.04 3.08
N ASP A 184 -1.04 2.21 2.47
CA ASP A 184 -2.09 3.17 2.85
C ASP A 184 -3.41 2.44 3.19
N HIS A 185 -3.58 1.21 2.71
CA HIS A 185 -4.76 0.39 2.98
C HIS A 185 -5.06 0.18 4.47
N ALA A 186 -6.36 0.27 4.77
CA ALA A 186 -6.97 -0.04 6.04
C ALA A 186 -6.64 -1.47 6.49
N GLN A 187 -6.20 -1.64 7.74
CA GLN A 187 -5.85 -2.94 8.30
C GLN A 187 -6.18 -2.99 9.79
N LEU A 188 -6.77 -4.10 10.25
CA LEU A 188 -7.15 -4.31 11.66
C LEU A 188 -5.94 -4.33 12.60
N PHE A 189 -4.83 -4.89 12.10
CA PHE A 189 -3.54 -4.92 12.77
C PHE A 189 -2.46 -4.50 11.78
N GLY A 190 -1.42 -3.83 12.28
CA GLY A 190 -0.30 -3.36 11.47
C GLY A 190 -0.33 -1.85 11.30
N VAL A 191 0.29 -1.36 10.21
CA VAL A 191 0.61 0.06 10.03
C VAL A 191 0.60 0.43 8.55
N PRO A 192 -0.20 1.43 8.12
CA PRO A 192 -0.12 1.98 6.78
C PRO A 192 1.15 2.83 6.62
N ARG A 193 2.28 2.18 6.32
CA ARG A 193 3.57 2.84 6.06
C ARG A 193 4.36 2.11 4.98
N LEU A 194 5.15 2.87 4.22
CA LEU A 194 5.83 2.39 3.01
C LEU A 194 4.81 1.78 2.02
N GLY A 195 5.13 0.69 1.35
CA GLY A 195 4.27 0.06 0.35
C GLY A 195 4.79 0.13 -1.08
N GLN A 196 4.14 -0.65 -1.94
CA GLN A 196 4.45 -0.85 -3.34
C GLN A 196 3.94 0.30 -4.20
N ILE A 197 4.81 0.81 -5.07
CA ILE A 197 4.55 1.95 -5.95
C ILE A 197 5.17 1.66 -7.31
N SER A 198 4.43 1.94 -8.38
CA SER A 198 4.87 1.83 -9.77
C SER A 198 4.60 3.14 -10.53
N GLU A 199 5.47 3.51 -11.45
CA GLU A 199 5.08 4.38 -12.56
C GLU A 199 4.20 3.56 -13.49
N ARG A 200 2.91 3.90 -13.57
CA ARG A 200 1.87 3.03 -14.14
C ARG A 200 1.04 3.76 -15.20
N ILE A 201 0.74 3.05 -16.28
CA ILE A 201 -0.36 3.37 -17.20
C ILE A 201 -1.39 2.27 -17.03
N LEU A 202 -2.60 2.63 -16.60
CA LEU A 202 -3.69 1.70 -16.31
C LEU A 202 -4.97 2.12 -17.02
N PHE A 203 -5.66 1.18 -17.64
CA PHE A 203 -7.02 1.35 -18.15
C PHE A 203 -7.97 0.35 -17.48
N ALA A 204 -9.04 0.86 -16.85
CA ALA A 204 -10.07 0.06 -16.21
C ALA A 204 -11.44 0.32 -16.86
N THR A 205 -12.24 -0.74 -17.04
CA THR A 205 -13.56 -0.68 -17.69
C THR A 205 -14.54 -1.66 -17.04
N LYS A 206 -15.83 -1.44 -17.27
CA LYS A 206 -16.89 -2.41 -16.99
C LYS A 206 -17.46 -2.89 -18.34
N PRO A 207 -16.97 -4.01 -18.88
CA PRO A 207 -17.35 -4.45 -20.23
C PRO A 207 -18.83 -4.85 -20.36
N LEU A 208 -19.49 -5.14 -19.23
CA LEU A 208 -20.93 -5.41 -19.14
C LEU A 208 -21.77 -4.14 -18.88
N GLY A 209 -21.21 -2.96 -19.19
CA GLY A 209 -21.80 -1.65 -18.94
C GLY A 209 -21.52 -1.11 -17.54
N GLU A 210 -21.77 0.19 -17.33
CA GLU A 210 -21.46 0.94 -16.10
C GLU A 210 -22.05 0.29 -14.81
N LYS A 211 -23.24 -0.31 -14.93
CA LYS A 211 -23.94 -1.01 -13.84
C LYS A 211 -23.65 -2.52 -13.80
N GLY A 212 -22.82 -3.02 -14.71
CA GLY A 212 -22.42 -4.41 -14.79
C GLY A 212 -21.60 -4.87 -13.57
N PRO A 213 -21.66 -6.16 -13.23
CA PRO A 213 -20.95 -6.73 -12.08
C PRO A 213 -19.46 -6.96 -12.35
N LEU A 214 -19.06 -7.01 -13.62
CA LEU A 214 -17.67 -7.26 -14.03
C LEU A 214 -16.91 -5.95 -14.20
N THR A 215 -15.84 -5.80 -13.42
CA THR A 215 -14.80 -4.76 -13.59
C THR A 215 -13.53 -5.44 -14.11
N THR A 216 -12.86 -4.83 -15.08
CA THR A 216 -11.59 -5.32 -15.66
C THR A 216 -10.61 -4.17 -15.78
N ALA A 217 -9.35 -4.39 -15.40
CA ALA A 217 -8.27 -3.44 -15.61
C ALA A 217 -7.04 -4.11 -16.22
N LEU A 218 -6.36 -3.38 -17.10
CA LEU A 218 -5.05 -3.70 -17.65
C LEU A 218 -4.08 -2.59 -17.31
N ALA A 219 -2.86 -2.93 -16.92
CA ALA A 219 -1.82 -1.94 -16.67
C ALA A 219 -0.43 -2.39 -17.14
N GLY A 220 0.39 -1.39 -17.48
CA GLY A 220 1.82 -1.53 -17.70
C GLY A 220 2.58 -0.65 -16.70
N ASP A 221 3.55 -1.25 -16.02
CA ASP A 221 4.25 -0.67 -14.90
C ASP A 221 5.77 -0.68 -15.10
N LEU A 222 6.43 0.39 -14.65
CA LEU A 222 7.80 0.40 -14.19
C LEU A 222 7.78 0.46 -12.66
N VAL A 223 8.26 -0.58 -11.99
CA VAL A 223 8.25 -0.68 -10.52
C VAL A 223 9.22 0.35 -9.95
N TYR A 224 8.70 1.33 -9.22
CA TYR A 224 9.53 2.30 -8.51
C TYR A 224 10.08 1.71 -7.21
N ARG A 225 9.21 1.02 -6.45
CA ARG A 225 9.56 0.35 -5.20
C ARG A 225 8.57 -0.76 -4.88
N ASP A 226 9.07 -1.96 -4.60
CA ASP A 226 8.35 -3.02 -3.90
C ASP A 226 9.27 -3.79 -2.93
N ASN A 227 8.92 -5.04 -2.61
CA ASN A 227 9.68 -5.93 -1.74
C ASN A 227 10.94 -6.54 -2.41
N PHE A 228 11.02 -6.52 -3.74
CA PHE A 228 12.03 -7.21 -4.55
C PHE A 228 12.85 -6.28 -5.46
N ALA A 229 12.34 -5.09 -5.78
CA ALA A 229 13.00 -4.08 -6.62
C ALA A 229 12.82 -2.66 -6.08
N ARG A 230 13.84 -1.81 -6.28
CA ARG A 230 13.83 -0.37 -6.07
C ARG A 230 14.59 0.33 -7.19
N LEU A 231 13.89 1.11 -7.99
CA LEU A 231 14.47 1.87 -9.10
C LEU A 231 15.55 2.85 -8.63
N SER A 232 15.37 3.45 -7.45
CA SER A 232 16.36 4.32 -6.81
C SER A 232 17.62 3.61 -6.29
N ARG A 233 17.71 2.27 -6.42
CA ARG A 233 18.90 1.47 -6.12
C ARG A 233 19.48 0.76 -7.36
N GLY A 234 19.00 1.10 -8.56
CA GLY A 234 19.45 0.50 -9.83
C GLY A 234 18.67 -0.75 -10.27
N ASP A 235 17.73 -1.25 -9.46
CA ASP A 235 16.91 -2.40 -9.88
C ASP A 235 15.87 -1.94 -10.90
N VAL A 236 15.80 -2.58 -12.06
CA VAL A 236 14.83 -2.23 -13.12
C VAL A 236 13.84 -3.38 -13.28
N ALA A 237 12.58 -3.16 -12.92
CA ALA A 237 11.53 -4.17 -13.05
C ALA A 237 10.32 -3.60 -13.80
N PHE A 238 9.91 -4.28 -14.87
CA PHE A 238 8.69 -4.00 -15.62
C PHE A 238 7.63 -5.04 -15.29
N GLN A 239 6.36 -4.62 -15.22
CA GLN A 239 5.23 -5.52 -15.04
C GLN A 239 4.11 -5.25 -16.06
N GLY A 240 3.51 -6.33 -16.56
CA GLY A 240 2.20 -6.31 -17.22
C GLY A 240 1.16 -6.91 -16.28
N VAL A 241 0.08 -6.18 -16.02
CA VAL A 241 -0.92 -6.51 -14.99
C VAL A 241 -2.30 -6.65 -15.64
N LEU A 242 -3.02 -7.71 -15.26
CA LEU A 242 -4.44 -7.92 -15.52
C LEU A 242 -5.16 -8.10 -14.18
N ALA A 243 -6.20 -7.32 -13.94
CA ALA A 243 -7.05 -7.42 -12.77
C ALA A 243 -8.52 -7.53 -13.19
N THR A 244 -9.28 -8.44 -12.57
CA THR A 244 -10.72 -8.58 -12.82
C THR A 244 -11.46 -8.84 -11.53
N PHE A 245 -12.62 -8.21 -11.35
CA PHE A 245 -13.53 -8.44 -10.24
C PHE A 245 -14.94 -8.71 -10.74
N LEU A 246 -15.63 -9.65 -10.11
CA LEU A 246 -17.07 -9.86 -10.24
C LEU A 246 -17.74 -9.53 -8.90
N GLU A 247 -18.63 -8.53 -8.92
CA GLU A 247 -19.29 -7.95 -7.75
C GLU A 247 -20.80 -8.26 -7.77
N ALA A 248 -21.33 -8.86 -6.70
CA ALA A 248 -22.75 -9.18 -6.54
C ALA A 248 -23.22 -8.83 -5.12
N GLY A 249 -23.62 -7.58 -4.91
CA GLY A 249 -24.02 -7.09 -3.59
C GLY A 249 -22.82 -7.11 -2.63
N PRO A 250 -22.89 -7.82 -1.49
CA PRO A 250 -21.79 -7.94 -0.53
C PRO A 250 -20.82 -9.10 -0.86
N HIS A 251 -20.90 -9.68 -2.05
CA HIS A 251 -20.02 -10.76 -2.49
C HIS A 251 -19.11 -10.27 -3.61
N GLN A 252 -17.82 -10.57 -3.51
CA GLN A 252 -16.83 -10.26 -4.54
C GLN A 252 -15.89 -11.44 -4.75
N ILE A 253 -15.58 -11.74 -6.01
CA ILE A 253 -14.46 -12.60 -6.38
C ILE A 253 -13.57 -11.84 -7.37
N GLY A 254 -12.26 -11.98 -7.22
CA GLY A 254 -11.24 -11.32 -7.99
C GLY A 254 -10.19 -12.29 -8.50
N PHE A 255 -9.65 -11.96 -9.68
CA PHE A 255 -8.44 -12.57 -10.24
C PHE A 255 -7.44 -11.46 -10.58
N PHE A 256 -6.18 -11.69 -10.26
CA PHE A 256 -5.07 -10.80 -10.58
C PHE A 256 -3.90 -11.61 -11.15
N GLY A 257 -3.41 -11.17 -12.30
CA GLY A 257 -2.29 -11.80 -13.00
C GLY A 257 -1.21 -10.75 -13.28
N VAL A 258 0.03 -11.09 -12.98
CA VAL A 258 1.20 -10.25 -13.24
C VAL A 258 2.25 -11.05 -13.98
N TYR A 259 2.72 -10.52 -15.11
CA TYR A 259 4.01 -10.91 -15.68
C TYR A 259 5.05 -9.86 -15.29
N ARG A 260 6.16 -10.28 -14.66
CA ARG A 260 7.28 -9.42 -14.27
C ARG A 260 8.55 -9.86 -15.00
N ALA A 261 9.28 -8.88 -15.53
CA ALA A 261 10.66 -9.02 -15.95
C ALA A 261 11.51 -8.01 -15.16
N GLN A 262 12.54 -8.47 -14.46
CA GLN A 262 13.40 -7.67 -13.60
C GLN A 262 14.88 -7.94 -13.90
N LYS A 263 15.67 -6.86 -13.85
CA LYS A 263 17.13 -6.88 -13.84
C LYS A 263 17.64 -6.26 -12.53
N THR A 264 18.67 -6.86 -11.96
CA THR A 264 19.37 -6.34 -10.78
C THR A 264 20.87 -6.33 -11.07
N GLU A 265 21.53 -5.18 -10.94
CA GLU A 265 22.99 -5.05 -11.06
C GLU A 265 23.51 -4.36 -9.79
N ARG A 266 24.32 -5.06 -8.98
CA ARG A 266 24.77 -4.55 -7.68
C ARG A 266 26.09 -5.17 -7.24
N ASP A 267 26.80 -4.47 -6.36
CA ASP A 267 27.93 -5.03 -5.62
C ASP A 267 27.50 -5.59 -4.27
N SER A 268 27.93 -6.82 -3.97
CA SER A 268 27.84 -7.43 -2.65
C SER A 268 29.25 -7.62 -2.09
N VAL A 269 29.62 -6.83 -1.08
CA VAL A 269 30.95 -6.88 -0.42
C VAL A 269 32.12 -6.78 -1.42
N GLY A 270 31.96 -5.92 -2.45
CA GLY A 270 32.97 -5.73 -3.50
C GLY A 270 33.00 -6.80 -4.60
N VAL A 271 32.04 -7.73 -4.59
CA VAL A 271 31.81 -8.66 -5.70
C VAL A 271 30.58 -8.19 -6.49
N PRO A 272 30.71 -7.80 -7.77
CA PRO A 272 29.56 -7.48 -8.60
C PRO A 272 28.72 -8.74 -8.85
N TYR A 273 27.41 -8.60 -8.82
CA TYR A 273 26.47 -9.61 -9.25
C TYR A 273 25.38 -9.02 -10.15
N HIS A 274 24.93 -9.86 -11.08
CA HIS A 274 23.85 -9.58 -12.01
C HIS A 274 22.81 -10.69 -11.82
N ASP A 275 21.53 -10.33 -11.77
CA ASP A 275 20.41 -11.27 -11.61
C ASP A 275 19.26 -10.85 -12.54
N ASP A 276 18.87 -11.76 -13.44
CA ASP A 276 17.75 -11.63 -14.36
C ASP A 276 16.56 -12.50 -13.90
N LEU A 277 15.45 -11.87 -13.49
CA LEU A 277 14.24 -12.55 -13.03
C LEU A 277 13.10 -12.40 -14.04
N LYS A 278 12.46 -13.52 -14.41
CA LYS A 278 11.22 -13.55 -15.20
C LYS A 278 10.19 -14.43 -14.53
N VAL A 279 9.00 -13.90 -14.25
CA VAL A 279 8.02 -14.58 -13.40
C VAL A 279 6.59 -14.22 -13.76
N PHE A 280 5.72 -15.24 -13.76
CA PHE A 280 4.27 -15.09 -13.71
C PHE A 280 3.79 -15.29 -12.29
N VAL A 281 2.89 -14.40 -11.86
CA VAL A 281 2.24 -14.41 -10.56
C VAL A 281 0.75 -14.37 -10.79
N PHE A 282 0.02 -15.23 -10.10
CA PHE A 282 -1.44 -15.32 -10.13
C PHE A 282 -1.98 -15.21 -8.71
N ASP A 283 -3.07 -14.48 -8.55
CA ASP A 283 -3.83 -14.36 -7.31
C ASP A 283 -5.31 -14.59 -7.58
N LEU A 284 -5.94 -15.35 -6.69
CA LEU A 284 -7.40 -15.43 -6.58
C LEU A 284 -7.81 -14.99 -5.18
N ALA A 285 -8.67 -13.99 -5.13
CA ALA A 285 -9.19 -13.44 -3.88
C ALA A 285 -10.71 -13.36 -3.90
N GLY A 286 -11.34 -13.38 -2.73
CA GLY A 286 -12.76 -13.12 -2.62
C GLY A 286 -13.19 -12.82 -1.20
N HIS A 287 -14.29 -12.09 -1.08
CA HIS A 287 -14.95 -11.81 0.19
C HIS A 287 -16.46 -12.00 0.10
N THR A 288 -17.06 -12.21 1.27
CA THR A 288 -18.49 -12.41 1.41
C THR A 288 -18.94 -11.98 2.80
N MET A 289 -20.17 -11.46 2.87
CA MET A 289 -20.87 -11.19 4.12
C MET A 289 -22.27 -11.80 4.08
N ALA A 290 -22.70 -12.40 5.18
CA ALA A 290 -24.04 -12.96 5.37
C ALA A 290 -24.60 -12.57 6.75
N PRO A 291 -25.91 -12.29 6.87
CA PRO A 291 -26.53 -12.03 8.18
C PRO A 291 -26.50 -13.28 9.07
N LEU A 292 -26.29 -13.10 10.37
CA LEU A 292 -26.33 -14.19 11.33
C LEU A 292 -27.78 -14.59 11.66
N PRO A 293 -28.16 -15.87 11.57
CA PRO A 293 -29.51 -16.32 11.90
C PRO A 293 -29.94 -15.90 13.31
N GLY A 294 -31.09 -15.23 13.42
CA GLY A 294 -31.64 -14.77 14.69
C GLY A 294 -31.19 -13.38 15.15
N PHE A 295 -30.36 -12.67 14.38
CA PHE A 295 -29.92 -11.31 14.68
C PHE A 295 -30.29 -10.36 13.54
N THR A 296 -30.75 -9.15 13.87
CA THR A 296 -31.09 -8.10 12.90
C THR A 296 -29.86 -7.36 12.37
N ASP A 297 -28.87 -7.15 13.25
CA ASP A 297 -27.75 -6.23 13.03
C ASP A 297 -26.39 -6.91 13.21
N ALA A 298 -26.32 -8.22 13.00
CA ALA A 298 -25.08 -8.99 13.13
C ALA A 298 -24.80 -9.81 11.87
N PHE A 299 -23.55 -9.79 11.42
CA PHE A 299 -23.12 -10.38 10.16
C PHE A 299 -21.87 -11.24 10.35
N ALA A 300 -21.80 -12.34 9.62
CA ALA A 300 -20.59 -13.13 9.42
C ALA A 300 -19.86 -12.62 8.18
N PHE A 301 -18.55 -12.47 8.29
CA PHE A 301 -17.64 -12.06 7.21
C PHE A 301 -16.64 -13.18 6.95
N ALA A 302 -16.30 -13.41 5.70
CA ALA A 302 -15.20 -14.30 5.31
C ALA A 302 -14.45 -13.73 4.11
N GLU A 303 -13.13 -13.80 4.18
CA GLU A 303 -12.20 -13.37 3.13
C GLU A 303 -11.18 -14.49 2.89
N ALA A 304 -10.77 -14.67 1.64
CA ALA A 304 -9.72 -15.61 1.25
C ALA A 304 -8.90 -15.05 0.09
N GLU A 305 -7.59 -15.32 0.10
CA GLU A 305 -6.63 -14.95 -0.94
C GLU A 305 -5.68 -16.14 -1.15
N GLY A 306 -5.36 -16.45 -2.40
CA GLY A 306 -4.54 -17.59 -2.79
C GLY A 306 -3.64 -17.24 -3.96
N ALA A 307 -2.34 -17.26 -3.71
CA ALA A 307 -1.31 -16.84 -4.66
C ALA A 307 -0.48 -18.02 -5.20
N MET A 308 -0.12 -17.96 -6.48
CA MET A 308 0.81 -18.89 -7.14
C MET A 308 1.86 -18.10 -7.93
N GLN A 309 3.13 -18.52 -7.84
CA GLN A 309 4.25 -17.92 -8.54
C GLN A 309 5.01 -18.99 -9.35
N ILE A 310 5.29 -18.71 -10.62
CA ILE A 310 6.05 -19.59 -11.52
C ILE A 310 7.04 -18.74 -12.33
N GLY A 311 8.33 -19.08 -12.32
CA GLY A 311 9.33 -18.30 -13.03
C GLY A 311 10.73 -18.89 -12.98
N THR A 312 11.68 -18.10 -13.47
CA THR A 312 13.11 -18.40 -13.55
C THR A 312 13.93 -17.18 -13.12
N SER A 313 15.01 -17.41 -12.37
CA SER A 313 16.07 -16.45 -12.08
C SER A 313 17.41 -17.01 -12.58
N SER A 314 18.35 -16.14 -12.95
CA SER A 314 19.69 -16.50 -13.44
C SER A 314 20.72 -15.44 -13.12
#